data_AF-A0A3M0WVX2-F1
#
_entry.id   AF-A0A3M0WVX2-F1
#
_cell.length_a   1.000
_cell.length_b   1.000
_cell.length_c   1.000
_cell.angle_alpha   90.00
_cell.angle_beta   90.00
_cell.angle_gamma   90.00
#
_symmetry.space_group_name_H-M   'P 1'
#
loop_
_entity.id
_entity.type
_entity.pdbx_description
1 polymer ?
#
loop_
_entity_poly.entity_id
_entity_poly.type
_entity_poly.pdbx_seq_one_letter_code
_entity_poly.pdbx_strand_id
1 'polypeptide(L)'
;MRVNKIFKVVIRALAIFVLAMPLFINFTASVKAQGSDNLDAVQETSGLADVSLPELIGKIINVFLSILGIVFLVLILYAGFLWMTAGGDGDKVDKAKKVMINATIGLVIVLSSYAISSFIINKLTGALSDSSSSSSSSSSVSVEALSGSLGSGGIKDHYPARNATDIARNTKIYITFKEAMDIESFIEGYDVNGTPEDTSDDTTASGLNTDNVLIYASEDGEDGAFASEDVSVSFTDDLKTFVFDPPLLGSASENVSYTVYLDDSIKNSDGEKILNSGGYEWSFEVGTETDTDPPTITSVTPAEDAEYDRNITVQITFSEAIDPTSATGTREEDSGFDNIQTYGEDGVPLAGEYEISNNYKTITFTSANPCGTNSCGDTIYCLPANEAIGVTAYAATVGDEPPQASSYPYDGIVDTAGNSLDGNDDGEAGDDYSWSFSTSGDINLDGPEITSITPNIKEEDVNLDQKIYITFDSVLMSSTVDSDNIVLEPDPEHELWYSLSEIDLNSDGEQAGDSDDVVATKVTINHGVFLESSDEEEGTQYMYSVTVGDGIKNEYQNCFAPGEGPTASGGSCGTSSSYPYCCNGTPSASECQFFE
;
A
#
# COMPACT_ATOMS: atom_id res chain seq x y z
N MET A 1 12.92 -77.69 -6.81
CA MET A 1 11.57 -77.83 -7.40
C MET A 1 10.43 -77.16 -6.59
N ARG A 2 10.58 -76.86 -5.29
CA ARG A 2 9.54 -76.14 -4.48
C ARG A 2 9.43 -74.62 -4.77
N VAL A 3 10.53 -73.95 -5.12
CA VAL A 3 10.56 -72.49 -5.39
C VAL A 3 9.72 -72.08 -6.61
N ASN A 4 9.72 -72.88 -7.69
CA ASN A 4 8.92 -72.61 -8.90
C ASN A 4 7.40 -72.74 -8.69
N LYS A 5 6.95 -73.48 -7.67
CA LYS A 5 5.52 -73.56 -7.31
C LYS A 5 5.06 -72.32 -6.55
N ILE A 6 5.87 -71.85 -5.59
CA ILE A 6 5.58 -70.64 -4.82
C ILE A 6 5.59 -69.40 -5.75
N PHE A 7 6.55 -69.33 -6.69
CA PHE A 7 6.64 -68.26 -7.69
C PHE A 7 5.37 -68.13 -8.56
N LYS A 8 4.83 -69.26 -9.04
CA LYS A 8 3.57 -69.25 -9.81
C LYS A 8 2.34 -68.92 -8.97
N VAL A 9 2.36 -69.22 -7.67
CA VAL A 9 1.27 -68.89 -6.75
C VAL A 9 1.28 -67.41 -6.39
N VAL A 10 2.46 -66.82 -6.13
CA VAL A 10 2.59 -65.39 -5.82
C VAL A 10 2.26 -64.52 -7.04
N ILE A 11 2.72 -64.88 -8.24
CA ILE A 11 2.36 -64.15 -9.47
C ILE A 11 0.86 -64.24 -9.79
N ARG A 12 0.23 -65.40 -9.53
CA ARG A 12 -1.22 -65.55 -9.69
C ARG A 12 -2.00 -64.77 -8.62
N ALA A 13 -1.53 -64.74 -7.38
CA ALA A 13 -2.16 -63.97 -6.31
C ALA A 13 -2.04 -62.45 -6.55
N LEU A 14 -0.90 -61.98 -7.04
CA LEU A 14 -0.68 -60.58 -7.41
C LEU A 14 -1.52 -60.16 -8.63
N ALA A 15 -1.60 -61.03 -9.65
CA ALA A 15 -2.46 -60.79 -10.81
C ALA A 15 -3.96 -60.80 -10.46
N ILE A 16 -4.39 -61.64 -9.51
CA ILE A 16 -5.77 -61.65 -9.00
C ILE A 16 -6.04 -60.39 -8.14
N PHE A 17 -5.06 -59.90 -7.39
CA PHE A 17 -5.18 -58.67 -6.60
C PHE A 17 -5.28 -57.40 -7.49
N VAL A 18 -4.50 -57.35 -8.58
CA VAL A 18 -4.57 -56.26 -9.58
C VAL A 18 -5.87 -56.31 -10.41
N LEU A 19 -6.44 -57.50 -10.63
CA LEU A 19 -7.71 -57.65 -11.36
C LEU A 19 -8.96 -57.45 -10.47
N ALA A 20 -8.82 -57.51 -9.14
CA ALA A 20 -9.92 -57.35 -8.18
C ALA A 20 -10.08 -55.91 -7.64
N MET A 21 -9.29 -54.96 -8.16
CA MET A 21 -9.26 -53.55 -7.71
C MET A 21 -10.13 -52.60 -8.57
N PRO A 22 -11.40 -52.94 -8.91
CA PRO A 22 -12.41 -51.91 -9.17
C PRO A 22 -13.66 -52.19 -8.34
N LEU A 23 -13.56 -52.14 -7.00
CA LEU A 23 -14.71 -52.35 -6.10
C LEU A 23 -14.78 -51.37 -4.91
N PHE A 24 -14.02 -50.27 -4.95
CA PHE A 24 -14.16 -49.15 -4.01
C PHE A 24 -14.31 -47.80 -4.74
N ILE A 25 -15.19 -47.76 -5.74
CA ILE A 25 -15.74 -46.50 -6.23
C ILE A 25 -17.14 -46.40 -5.61
N ASN A 26 -17.29 -45.52 -4.61
CA ASN A 26 -18.59 -45.22 -4.02
C ASN A 26 -19.47 -44.54 -5.09
N PHE A 27 -20.48 -45.25 -5.60
CA PHE A 27 -21.53 -44.68 -6.44
C PHE A 27 -22.62 -44.11 -5.54
N THR A 28 -22.72 -42.79 -5.45
CA THR A 28 -23.92 -42.10 -4.93
C THR A 28 -24.81 -41.76 -6.12
N ALA A 29 -26.00 -42.35 -6.21
CA ALA A 29 -26.98 -42.01 -7.22
C ALA A 29 -27.88 -40.86 -6.74
N SER A 30 -27.88 -39.74 -7.45
CA SER A 30 -28.95 -38.74 -7.39
C SER A 30 -29.68 -38.72 -8.73
N VAL A 31 -31.01 -38.71 -8.66
CA VAL A 31 -31.95 -38.74 -9.78
C VAL A 31 -32.61 -37.37 -9.91
N LYS A 32 -32.69 -36.83 -11.15
CA LYS A 32 -33.70 -35.92 -11.74
C LYS A 32 -33.09 -35.31 -13.04
N ALA A 33 -33.83 -34.76 -13.99
CA ALA A 33 -34.83 -35.30 -14.91
C ALA A 33 -34.93 -34.35 -16.14
N GLN A 34 -34.97 -34.92 -17.36
CA GLN A 34 -35.45 -34.36 -18.66
C GLN A 34 -34.65 -33.29 -19.44
N GLY A 35 -34.19 -33.67 -20.65
CA GLY A 35 -33.98 -32.75 -21.79
C GLY A 35 -33.00 -33.20 -22.89
N SER A 36 -33.42 -34.11 -23.78
CA SER A 36 -32.88 -34.48 -25.12
C SER A 36 -31.51 -33.92 -25.60
N ASP A 37 -30.52 -34.80 -25.81
CA ASP A 37 -29.99 -35.14 -27.15
C ASP A 37 -28.98 -36.31 -27.07
N ASN A 38 -28.67 -36.97 -28.20
CA ASN A 38 -27.83 -38.19 -28.33
C ASN A 38 -26.40 -38.16 -27.71
N LEU A 39 -26.02 -37.09 -27.00
CA LEU A 39 -24.83 -37.01 -26.15
C LEU A 39 -25.04 -37.73 -24.80
N ASP A 40 -26.28 -37.81 -24.31
CA ASP A 40 -26.64 -38.40 -23.01
C ASP A 40 -26.31 -39.89 -22.90
N ALA A 41 -26.33 -40.63 -24.01
CA ALA A 41 -25.99 -42.06 -24.02
C ALA A 41 -24.48 -42.31 -23.83
N VAL A 42 -23.63 -41.35 -24.20
CA VAL A 42 -22.19 -41.34 -23.90
C VAL A 42 -21.96 -40.83 -22.46
N GLN A 43 -22.85 -39.96 -21.99
CA GLN A 43 -22.87 -39.35 -20.65
C GLN A 43 -23.24 -40.37 -19.55
N GLU A 44 -24.21 -41.25 -19.80
CA GLU A 44 -24.65 -42.31 -18.86
C GLU A 44 -23.63 -43.44 -18.70
N THR A 45 -22.79 -43.69 -19.70
CA THR A 45 -21.82 -44.80 -19.71
C THR A 45 -20.44 -44.43 -19.20
N SER A 46 -20.13 -43.13 -19.09
CA SER A 46 -18.80 -42.63 -18.71
C SER A 46 -18.68 -42.19 -17.24
N GLY A 47 -19.81 -41.94 -16.54
CA GLY A 47 -19.79 -41.52 -15.13
C GLY A 47 -19.23 -40.11 -14.91
N LEU A 48 -19.31 -39.26 -15.94
CA LEU A 48 -18.74 -37.90 -15.96
C LEU A 48 -19.74 -36.77 -15.66
N ALA A 49 -20.96 -37.09 -15.22
CA ALA A 49 -21.93 -36.07 -14.85
C ALA A 49 -21.41 -35.25 -13.64
N ASP A 50 -21.28 -33.93 -13.82
CA ASP A 50 -20.87 -32.91 -12.83
C ASP A 50 -19.39 -32.82 -12.40
N VAL A 51 -18.44 -33.38 -13.15
CA VAL A 51 -17.01 -33.20 -12.82
C VAL A 51 -16.42 -32.06 -13.65
N SER A 52 -16.06 -30.95 -12.98
CA SER A 52 -15.35 -29.83 -13.63
C SER A 52 -14.06 -30.31 -14.30
N LEU A 53 -13.64 -29.68 -15.40
CA LEU A 53 -12.44 -30.09 -16.13
C LEU A 53 -11.19 -30.21 -15.22
N PRO A 54 -10.94 -29.30 -14.26
CA PRO A 54 -9.85 -29.45 -13.29
C PRO A 54 -10.00 -30.68 -12.38
N GLU A 55 -11.20 -30.99 -11.93
CA GLU A 55 -11.47 -32.15 -11.07
C GLU A 55 -11.32 -33.48 -11.84
N LEU A 56 -11.69 -33.50 -13.13
CA LEU A 56 -11.47 -34.65 -14.00
C LEU A 56 -9.98 -34.91 -14.21
N ILE A 57 -9.20 -33.85 -14.46
CA ILE A 57 -7.74 -33.92 -14.60
C ILE A 57 -7.12 -34.42 -13.28
N GLY A 58 -7.55 -33.91 -12.12
CA GLY A 58 -7.08 -34.36 -10.81
C GLY A 58 -7.38 -35.83 -10.53
N LYS A 59 -8.58 -36.32 -10.90
CA LYS A 59 -8.94 -37.75 -10.79
C LYS A 59 -8.06 -38.63 -11.70
N ILE A 60 -7.81 -38.20 -12.94
CA ILE A 60 -6.93 -38.93 -13.87
C ILE A 60 -5.50 -39.01 -13.32
N ILE A 61 -4.94 -37.89 -12.84
CA ILE A 61 -3.58 -37.84 -12.26
C ILE A 61 -3.46 -38.80 -11.07
N ASN A 62 -4.43 -38.80 -10.14
CA ASN A 62 -4.43 -39.71 -9.00
C ASN A 62 -4.45 -41.20 -9.40
N VAL A 63 -5.22 -41.54 -10.44
CA VAL A 63 -5.22 -42.91 -10.99
C VAL A 63 -3.84 -43.27 -11.56
N PHE A 64 -3.20 -42.37 -12.31
CA PHE A 64 -1.85 -42.62 -12.85
C PHE A 64 -0.79 -42.76 -11.74
N LEU A 65 -0.83 -41.92 -10.71
CA LEU A 65 0.07 -42.00 -9.56
C LEU A 65 -0.08 -43.33 -8.79
N SER A 66 -1.32 -43.83 -8.65
CA SER A 66 -1.56 -45.12 -8.00
C SER A 66 -0.94 -46.30 -8.78
N ILE A 67 -1.03 -46.28 -10.12
CA ILE A 67 -0.44 -47.30 -10.97
C ILE A 67 1.09 -47.24 -10.90
N LEU A 68 1.67 -46.04 -10.94
CA LEU A 68 3.11 -45.84 -10.81
C LEU A 68 3.64 -46.37 -9.48
N GLY A 69 2.94 -46.11 -8.36
CA GLY A 69 3.29 -46.65 -7.04
C GLY A 69 3.36 -48.18 -7.03
N ILE A 70 2.39 -48.86 -7.66
CA ILE A 70 2.38 -50.31 -7.79
C ILE A 70 3.56 -50.81 -8.65
N VAL A 71 3.90 -50.09 -9.74
CA VAL A 71 5.05 -50.44 -10.59
C VAL A 71 6.36 -50.35 -9.81
N PHE A 72 6.58 -49.28 -9.03
CA PHE A 72 7.77 -49.16 -8.18
C PHE A 72 7.86 -50.27 -7.13
N LEU A 73 6.74 -50.63 -6.50
CA LEU A 73 6.67 -51.75 -5.56
C LEU A 73 7.11 -53.07 -6.23
N VAL A 74 6.63 -53.35 -7.45
CA VAL A 74 7.01 -54.56 -8.21
C VAL A 74 8.49 -54.56 -8.58
N LEU A 75 9.06 -53.41 -8.96
CA LEU A 75 10.48 -53.28 -9.29
C LEU A 75 11.39 -53.54 -8.07
N ILE A 76 11.00 -53.04 -6.90
CA ILE A 76 11.73 -53.28 -5.64
C ILE A 76 11.68 -54.77 -5.27
N LEU A 77 10.50 -55.41 -5.38
CA LEU A 77 10.36 -56.85 -5.13
C LEU A 77 11.18 -57.69 -6.13
N TYR A 78 11.20 -57.30 -7.41
CA TYR A 78 12.00 -57.95 -8.43
C TYR A 78 13.50 -57.85 -8.13
N ALA A 79 13.96 -56.66 -7.74
CA ALA A 79 15.36 -56.42 -7.41
C ALA A 79 15.77 -57.19 -6.14
N GLY A 80 14.92 -57.23 -5.11
CA GLY A 80 15.13 -58.04 -3.91
C GLY A 80 15.23 -59.54 -4.23
N PHE A 81 14.35 -60.05 -5.09
CA PHE A 81 14.41 -61.44 -5.54
C PHE A 81 15.70 -61.74 -6.34
N LEU A 82 16.10 -60.84 -7.24
CA LEU A 82 17.33 -60.98 -8.02
C LEU A 82 18.56 -61.03 -7.10
N TRP A 83 18.57 -60.22 -6.03
CA TRP A 83 19.65 -60.23 -5.05
C TRP A 83 19.69 -61.53 -4.25
N MET A 84 18.54 -62.01 -3.74
CA MET A 84 18.46 -63.25 -2.98
C MET A 84 18.83 -64.49 -3.80
N THR A 85 18.66 -64.44 -5.12
CA THR A 85 18.95 -65.56 -6.03
C THR A 85 20.31 -65.46 -6.72
N ALA A 86 21.11 -64.43 -6.42
CA ALA A 86 22.40 -64.21 -7.06
C ALA A 86 23.45 -65.28 -6.74
N GLY A 87 23.36 -65.97 -5.59
CA GLY A 87 24.21 -67.13 -5.27
C GLY A 87 25.72 -66.87 -5.30
N GLY A 88 26.15 -65.61 -5.16
CA GLY A 88 27.56 -65.19 -5.25
C GLY A 88 28.02 -64.64 -6.61
N ASP A 89 27.13 -64.59 -7.60
CA ASP A 89 27.36 -63.98 -8.92
C ASP A 89 27.32 -62.44 -8.82
N GLY A 90 28.49 -61.80 -8.89
CA GLY A 90 28.66 -60.35 -8.68
C GLY A 90 27.83 -59.50 -9.65
N ASP A 91 27.72 -59.93 -10.91
CA ASP A 91 26.99 -59.17 -11.93
C ASP A 91 25.48 -59.07 -11.62
N LYS A 92 24.91 -60.12 -11.01
CA LYS A 92 23.49 -60.14 -10.61
C LYS A 92 23.24 -59.29 -9.36
N VAL A 93 24.20 -59.29 -8.43
CA VAL A 93 24.12 -58.42 -7.25
C VAL A 93 24.18 -56.95 -7.68
N ASP A 94 25.07 -56.60 -8.59
CA ASP A 94 25.21 -55.23 -9.07
C ASP A 94 24.00 -54.79 -9.89
N LYS A 95 23.42 -55.69 -10.69
CA LYS A 95 22.17 -55.43 -11.38
C LYS A 95 21.00 -55.21 -10.41
N ALA A 96 20.88 -56.03 -9.37
CA ALA A 96 19.85 -55.87 -8.35
C ALA A 96 19.98 -54.54 -7.60
N LYS A 97 21.21 -54.15 -7.22
CA LYS A 97 21.49 -52.86 -6.58
C LYS A 97 21.14 -51.68 -7.48
N LYS A 98 21.51 -51.71 -8.76
CA LYS A 98 21.15 -50.66 -9.73
C LYS A 98 19.64 -50.50 -9.88
N VAL A 99 18.89 -51.60 -9.95
CA VAL A 99 17.43 -51.54 -10.05
C VAL A 99 16.81 -50.98 -8.77
N MET A 100 17.30 -51.36 -7.58
CA MET A 100 16.81 -50.78 -6.31
C MET A 100 17.10 -49.29 -6.23
N ILE A 101 18.32 -48.85 -6.52
CA ILE A 101 18.70 -47.43 -6.46
C ILE A 101 17.85 -46.60 -7.43
N ASN A 102 17.70 -47.05 -8.67
CA ASN A 102 16.92 -46.32 -9.67
C ASN A 102 15.42 -46.27 -9.31
N ALA A 103 14.86 -47.35 -8.74
CA ALA A 103 13.49 -47.38 -8.27
C ALA A 103 13.26 -46.44 -7.08
N THR A 104 14.20 -46.37 -6.13
CA THR A 104 14.13 -45.45 -5.00
C THR A 104 14.22 -43.99 -5.44
N ILE A 105 15.16 -43.65 -6.33
CA ILE A 105 15.28 -42.27 -6.86
C ILE A 105 14.00 -41.87 -7.59
N GLY A 106 13.44 -42.75 -8.43
CA GLY A 106 12.19 -42.49 -9.13
C GLY A 106 11.01 -42.25 -8.17
N LEU A 107 10.93 -43.03 -7.08
CA LEU A 107 9.90 -42.85 -6.05
C LEU A 107 10.05 -41.51 -5.32
N VAL A 108 11.28 -41.12 -4.96
CA VAL A 108 11.55 -39.84 -4.28
C VAL A 108 11.17 -38.66 -5.16
N ILE A 109 11.48 -38.70 -6.46
CA ILE A 109 11.12 -37.63 -7.41
C ILE A 109 9.59 -37.49 -7.51
N VAL A 110 8.85 -38.59 -7.63
CA VAL A 110 7.38 -38.56 -7.73
C VAL A 110 6.75 -37.99 -6.45
N LEU A 111 7.21 -38.42 -5.27
CA LEU A 111 6.72 -37.91 -3.99
C LEU A 111 7.06 -36.43 -3.79
N SER A 112 8.28 -36.02 -4.19
CA SER A 112 8.71 -34.62 -4.09
C SER A 112 7.94 -33.72 -5.04
N SER A 113 7.69 -34.17 -6.28
CA SER A 113 6.88 -33.44 -7.24
C SER A 113 5.46 -33.21 -6.72
N TYR A 114 4.85 -34.23 -6.10
CA TYR A 114 3.53 -34.07 -5.50
C TYR A 114 3.53 -33.09 -4.32
N ALA A 115 4.54 -33.17 -3.44
CA ALA A 115 4.67 -32.26 -2.31
C ALA A 115 4.86 -30.80 -2.75
N ILE A 116 5.72 -30.56 -3.74
CA ILE A 116 5.97 -29.22 -4.29
C ILE A 116 4.72 -28.67 -4.98
N SER A 117 4.06 -29.46 -5.82
CA SER A 117 2.81 -29.03 -6.47
C SER A 117 1.72 -28.71 -5.45
N SER A 118 1.58 -29.53 -4.40
CA SER A 118 0.61 -29.26 -3.33
C SER A 118 1.00 -28.01 -2.52
N PHE A 119 2.28 -27.76 -2.29
CA PHE A 119 2.75 -26.56 -1.59
C PHE A 119 2.45 -25.29 -2.39
N ILE A 120 2.75 -25.29 -3.70
CA ILE A 120 2.48 -24.15 -4.57
C ILE A 120 0.97 -23.92 -4.70
N ILE A 121 0.17 -24.97 -4.92
CA ILE A 121 -1.28 -24.83 -5.02
C ILE A 121 -1.87 -24.33 -3.70
N ASN A 122 -1.43 -24.83 -2.55
CA ASN A 122 -1.91 -24.33 -1.26
C ASN A 122 -1.48 -22.88 -0.99
N LYS A 123 -0.30 -22.45 -1.46
CA LYS A 123 0.14 -21.05 -1.37
C LYS A 123 -0.62 -20.14 -2.34
N LEU A 124 -0.90 -20.61 -3.55
CA LEU A 124 -1.72 -19.87 -4.52
C LEU A 124 -3.18 -19.80 -4.09
N THR A 125 -3.76 -20.90 -3.59
CA THR A 125 -5.12 -20.93 -3.07
C THR A 125 -5.22 -20.19 -1.74
N GLY A 126 -4.18 -20.18 -0.90
CA GLY A 126 -4.10 -19.30 0.26
C GLY A 126 -4.15 -17.82 -0.18
N ALA A 127 -3.25 -17.40 -1.07
CA ALA A 127 -3.24 -16.05 -1.62
C ALA A 127 -4.54 -15.67 -2.37
N LEU A 128 -5.22 -16.63 -3.00
CA LEU A 128 -6.51 -16.42 -3.66
C LEU A 128 -7.72 -16.50 -2.70
N SER A 129 -7.58 -17.15 -1.55
CA SER A 129 -8.63 -17.25 -0.52
C SER A 129 -8.56 -16.09 0.47
N ASP A 130 -7.38 -15.53 0.72
CA ASP A 130 -7.19 -14.26 1.44
C ASP A 130 -7.70 -13.08 0.60
N SER A 131 -7.73 -13.19 -0.73
CA SER A 131 -8.48 -12.27 -1.60
C SER A 131 -9.97 -12.60 -1.72
N SER A 132 -10.50 -13.60 -1.00
CA SER A 132 -11.89 -14.05 -1.17
C SER A 132 -12.57 -14.52 0.13
N SER A 133 -12.15 -14.03 1.30
CA SER A 133 -12.90 -14.20 2.54
C SER A 133 -13.90 -13.05 2.74
N SER A 134 -14.92 -12.99 1.87
CA SER A 134 -16.24 -12.51 2.25
C SER A 134 -17.32 -13.43 1.69
N SER A 135 -18.32 -13.66 2.52
CA SER A 135 -19.44 -14.60 2.45
C SER A 135 -20.02 -14.99 1.09
N SER A 136 -20.45 -16.25 0.97
CA SER A 136 -21.40 -16.68 -0.07
C SER A 136 -22.75 -15.98 0.07
N SER A 137 -22.92 -14.85 -0.62
CA SER A 137 -24.20 -14.29 -1.06
C SER A 137 -23.95 -13.36 -2.23
N SER A 138 -24.46 -13.73 -3.42
CA SER A 138 -24.54 -12.94 -4.67
C SER A 138 -23.31 -12.11 -5.07
N SER A 139 -22.82 -12.32 -6.29
CA SER A 139 -21.96 -11.38 -7.00
C SER A 139 -22.55 -9.96 -6.94
N SER A 140 -22.09 -9.20 -5.95
CA SER A 140 -22.25 -7.76 -5.78
C SER A 140 -20.94 -7.34 -5.17
N VAL A 141 -20.13 -6.60 -5.94
CA VAL A 141 -18.96 -5.89 -5.43
C VAL A 141 -19.45 -5.12 -4.19
N SER A 142 -19.00 -5.54 -3.01
CA SER A 142 -19.48 -4.97 -1.76
C SER A 142 -18.76 -3.65 -1.54
N VAL A 143 -19.54 -2.57 -1.47
CA VAL A 143 -19.08 -1.29 -0.91
C VAL A 143 -18.38 -1.59 0.42
N GLU A 144 -17.10 -1.24 0.53
CA GLU A 144 -16.37 -1.32 1.79
C GLU A 144 -17.03 -0.35 2.77
N ALA A 145 -17.81 -0.87 3.72
CA ALA A 145 -18.49 -0.05 4.70
C ALA A 145 -17.46 0.78 5.50
N LEU A 146 -17.86 1.99 5.92
CA LEU A 146 -17.03 2.87 6.76
C LEU A 146 -15.71 3.27 6.09
N SER A 147 -15.70 3.41 4.77
CA SER A 147 -14.50 3.76 4.00
C SER A 147 -14.49 5.18 3.45
N GLY A 148 -15.67 5.80 3.28
CA GLY A 148 -15.83 7.09 2.62
C GLY A 148 -15.28 8.31 3.37
N SER A 149 -14.68 8.13 4.56
CA SER A 149 -14.08 9.23 5.32
C SER A 149 -12.65 9.57 4.86
N LEU A 150 -11.95 8.63 4.19
CA LEU A 150 -10.62 8.88 3.60
C LEU A 150 -10.76 9.37 2.16
N GLY A 151 -10.11 10.50 1.85
CA GLY A 151 -10.23 11.15 0.56
C GLY A 151 -11.28 12.26 0.63
N SER A 152 -12.51 11.98 0.20
CA SER A 152 -13.59 12.99 0.16
C SER A 152 -14.21 13.32 1.53
N GLY A 153 -13.83 12.63 2.60
CA GLY A 153 -14.27 12.93 3.98
C GLY A 153 -13.25 13.74 4.79
N GLY A 154 -13.36 13.69 6.11
CA GLY A 154 -12.50 14.45 7.04
C GLY A 154 -11.08 13.92 7.22
N ILE A 155 -10.75 12.73 6.71
CA ILE A 155 -9.41 12.13 6.82
C ILE A 155 -8.62 12.44 5.54
N LYS A 156 -7.47 13.10 5.71
CA LYS A 156 -6.52 13.43 4.64
C LYS A 156 -5.63 12.24 4.31
N ASP A 157 -5.04 11.60 5.31
CA ASP A 157 -4.18 10.42 5.14
C ASP A 157 -4.11 9.57 6.43
N HIS A 158 -3.64 8.33 6.32
CA HIS A 158 -3.31 7.50 7.48
C HIS A 158 -2.20 6.49 7.16
N TYR A 159 -1.46 6.10 8.19
CA TYR A 159 -0.44 5.06 8.13
C TYR A 159 -0.67 4.02 9.25
N PRO A 160 -0.47 2.71 9.02
CA PRO A 160 -0.20 2.08 7.73
C PRO A 160 -1.32 2.29 6.71
N ALA A 161 -0.96 2.24 5.43
CA ALA A 161 -1.94 2.35 4.36
C ALA A 161 -2.97 1.21 4.43
N ARG A 162 -4.19 1.48 3.96
CA ARG A 162 -5.27 0.48 3.94
C ARG A 162 -4.84 -0.76 3.14
N ASN A 163 -5.10 -1.93 3.71
CA ASN A 163 -4.75 -3.24 3.18
C ASN A 163 -3.24 -3.42 2.93
N ALA A 164 -2.39 -2.60 3.56
CA ALA A 164 -0.95 -2.81 3.52
C ALA A 164 -0.60 -4.15 4.18
N THR A 165 0.45 -4.78 3.69
CA THR A 165 0.95 -6.07 4.18
C THR A 165 2.42 -5.94 4.52
N ASP A 166 2.92 -6.85 5.34
CA ASP A 166 4.33 -6.87 5.76
C ASP A 166 4.71 -5.60 6.55
N ILE A 167 3.76 -5.06 7.32
CA ILE A 167 4.01 -3.95 8.23
C ILE A 167 4.83 -4.46 9.42
N ALA A 168 5.84 -3.70 9.82
CA ALA A 168 6.69 -4.07 10.94
C ALA A 168 5.95 -4.04 12.28
N ARG A 169 6.40 -4.89 13.21
CA ARG A 169 5.71 -5.09 14.49
C ARG A 169 5.80 -3.90 15.43
N ASN A 170 6.82 -3.07 15.31
CA ASN A 170 7.05 -1.85 16.10
C ASN A 170 6.60 -0.57 15.38
N THR A 171 5.80 -0.70 14.32
CA THR A 171 5.23 0.43 13.59
C THR A 171 4.16 1.14 14.43
N LYS A 172 4.24 2.48 14.47
CA LYS A 172 3.17 3.37 14.97
C LYS A 172 2.07 3.58 13.93
N ILE A 173 0.90 4.01 14.39
CA ILE A 173 -0.26 4.32 13.54
C ILE A 173 -0.46 5.83 13.49
N TYR A 174 -0.64 6.40 12.30
CA TYR A 174 -0.84 7.83 12.07
C TYR A 174 -2.18 8.10 11.42
N ILE A 175 -2.80 9.21 11.79
CA ILE A 175 -4.00 9.71 11.11
C ILE A 175 -3.84 11.22 10.97
N THR A 176 -3.90 11.71 9.73
CA THR A 176 -3.91 13.13 9.41
C THR A 176 -5.30 13.53 8.95
N PHE A 177 -5.86 14.53 9.62
CA PHE A 177 -7.15 15.12 9.30
C PHE A 177 -6.99 16.38 8.45
N LYS A 178 -8.04 16.76 7.74
CA LYS A 178 -8.05 18.00 6.93
C LYS A 178 -8.07 19.27 7.79
N GLU A 179 -8.53 19.14 9.03
CA GLU A 179 -8.77 20.24 9.96
C GLU A 179 -8.14 19.94 11.32
N ALA A 180 -7.92 20.99 12.12
CA ALA A 180 -7.43 20.86 13.49
C ALA A 180 -8.47 20.14 14.35
N MET A 181 -8.04 19.18 15.16
CA MET A 181 -8.95 18.30 15.88
C MET A 181 -9.09 18.61 17.37
N ASP A 182 -10.19 18.14 17.97
CA ASP A 182 -10.37 18.17 19.41
C ASP A 182 -9.55 17.03 20.05
N ILE A 183 -8.56 17.37 20.87
CA ILE A 183 -7.64 16.42 21.52
C ILE A 183 -8.40 15.42 22.40
N GLU A 184 -9.51 15.85 23.05
CA GLU A 184 -10.36 14.94 23.84
C GLU A 184 -10.96 13.81 23.00
N SER A 185 -11.04 13.99 21.67
CA SER A 185 -11.51 12.92 20.78
C SER A 185 -10.54 11.73 20.71
N PHE A 186 -9.27 11.92 21.07
CA PHE A 186 -8.23 10.91 20.93
C PHE A 186 -7.56 10.53 22.25
N ILE A 187 -7.59 11.41 23.24
CA ILE A 187 -6.91 11.20 24.53
C ILE A 187 -7.92 11.23 25.67
N GLU A 188 -8.00 10.13 26.42
CA GLU A 188 -8.93 10.00 27.53
C GLU A 188 -8.59 10.95 28.68
N GLY A 189 -9.54 11.82 29.04
CA GLY A 189 -9.40 12.71 30.19
C GLY A 189 -8.38 13.84 30.00
N TYR A 190 -7.99 14.12 28.75
CA TYR A 190 -7.28 15.34 28.40
C TYR A 190 -8.16 16.56 28.75
N ASP A 191 -7.55 17.62 29.25
CA ASP A 191 -8.21 18.84 29.69
C ASP A 191 -7.46 20.00 29.04
N VAL A 192 -8.08 20.57 28.00
CA VAL A 192 -7.60 21.76 27.30
C VAL A 192 -7.90 22.96 28.20
N ASN A 193 -6.98 23.34 29.07
CA ASN A 193 -7.21 24.36 30.11
C ASN A 193 -7.17 25.80 29.57
N GLY A 194 -7.63 26.02 28.35
CA GLY A 194 -7.51 27.29 27.65
C GLY A 194 -8.05 27.22 26.23
N THR A 195 -7.21 27.55 25.28
CA THR A 195 -7.46 27.36 23.84
C THR A 195 -6.67 26.14 23.36
N PRO A 196 -7.15 25.39 22.35
CA PRO A 196 -6.39 24.27 21.77
C PRO A 196 -4.95 24.64 21.32
N GLU A 197 -4.71 25.93 21.05
CA GLU A 197 -3.43 26.51 20.65
C GLU A 197 -2.41 26.68 21.80
N ASP A 198 -2.81 26.59 23.08
CA ASP A 198 -1.92 26.71 24.25
C ASP A 198 -1.99 25.43 25.08
N THR A 199 -1.08 24.50 24.79
CA THR A 199 -0.98 23.20 25.49
C THR A 199 -0.10 23.26 26.74
N SER A 200 0.40 24.44 27.12
CA SER A 200 1.40 24.59 28.18
C SER A 200 0.85 24.42 29.59
N ASP A 201 -0.47 24.49 29.76
CA ASP A 201 -1.18 24.27 31.02
C ASP A 201 -2.13 23.05 31.00
N ASP A 202 -2.07 22.26 29.93
CA ASP A 202 -2.88 21.06 29.75
C ASP A 202 -2.46 19.90 30.68
N THR A 203 -3.40 18.99 30.88
CA THR A 203 -3.14 17.76 31.65
C THR A 203 -2.32 16.76 30.84
N THR A 204 -1.36 16.10 31.49
CA THR A 204 -0.45 15.12 30.86
C THR A 204 -1.11 13.76 30.59
N ALA A 205 -2.40 13.73 30.30
CA ALA A 205 -3.05 12.49 29.88
C ALA A 205 -2.48 12.11 28.50
N SER A 206 -2.16 10.84 28.32
CA SER A 206 -1.57 10.32 27.08
C SER A 206 -2.22 9.01 26.64
N GLY A 207 -3.21 8.53 27.38
CA GLY A 207 -3.90 7.27 27.11
C GLY A 207 -4.99 7.46 26.06
N LEU A 208 -5.18 6.44 25.23
CA LEU A 208 -6.13 6.44 24.14
C LEU A 208 -7.57 6.61 24.62
N ASN A 209 -8.32 7.50 23.98
CA ASN A 209 -9.77 7.54 24.14
C ASN A 209 -10.43 6.34 23.42
N THR A 210 -10.63 5.26 24.16
CA THR A 210 -11.22 4.01 23.63
C THR A 210 -12.70 4.10 23.31
N ASP A 211 -13.40 5.18 23.68
CA ASP A 211 -14.78 5.39 23.20
C ASP A 211 -14.79 5.79 21.72
N ASN A 212 -13.68 6.36 21.22
CA ASN A 212 -13.60 6.93 19.88
C ASN A 212 -12.62 6.21 18.95
N VAL A 213 -11.55 5.63 19.50
CA VAL A 213 -10.51 4.95 18.70
C VAL A 213 -10.27 3.56 19.28
N LEU A 214 -10.39 2.55 18.44
CA LEU A 214 -10.10 1.16 18.77
C LEU A 214 -9.02 0.63 17.84
N ILE A 215 -8.02 -0.05 18.41
CA ILE A 215 -6.97 -0.75 17.69
C ILE A 215 -6.96 -2.19 18.22
N TYR A 216 -7.16 -3.17 17.35
CA TYR A 216 -7.28 -4.57 17.73
C TYR A 216 -6.78 -5.52 16.63
N ALA A 217 -6.35 -6.72 17.03
CA ALA A 217 -6.12 -7.80 16.08
C ALA A 217 -7.46 -8.19 15.45
N SER A 218 -7.55 -8.22 14.12
CA SER A 218 -8.83 -8.40 13.40
C SER A 218 -9.55 -9.71 13.75
N GLU A 219 -8.81 -10.74 14.17
CA GLU A 219 -9.41 -12.01 14.60
C GLU A 219 -10.14 -11.94 15.95
N ASP A 220 -9.74 -11.01 16.83
CA ASP A 220 -10.30 -10.84 18.16
C ASP A 220 -11.52 -9.88 18.15
N GLY A 221 -11.60 -8.99 17.16
CA GLY A 221 -12.63 -7.95 17.07
C GLY A 221 -12.50 -6.88 18.14
N GLU A 222 -13.50 -6.00 18.25
CA GLU A 222 -13.51 -4.87 19.21
C GLU A 222 -13.34 -5.31 20.67
N ASP A 223 -13.79 -6.52 21.03
CA ASP A 223 -13.61 -7.08 22.38
C ASP A 223 -12.12 -7.30 22.75
N GLY A 224 -11.23 -7.35 21.76
CA GLY A 224 -9.78 -7.48 21.88
C GLY A 224 -9.01 -6.17 21.72
N ALA A 225 -9.69 -5.01 21.72
CA ALA A 225 -9.02 -3.71 21.60
C ALA A 225 -8.07 -3.42 22.76
N PHE A 226 -6.98 -2.72 22.44
CA PHE A 226 -6.03 -2.24 23.43
C PHE A 226 -6.72 -1.32 24.46
N ALA A 227 -6.26 -1.38 25.70
CA ALA A 227 -6.75 -0.47 26.73
C ALA A 227 -6.18 0.95 26.54
N SER A 228 -6.85 1.94 27.13
CA SER A 228 -6.43 3.35 27.13
C SER A 228 -4.96 3.53 27.53
N GLU A 229 -4.51 2.84 28.58
CA GLU A 229 -3.14 2.92 29.07
C GLU A 229 -2.07 2.19 28.22
N ASP A 230 -2.49 1.33 27.29
CA ASP A 230 -1.57 0.52 26.48
C ASP A 230 -1.06 1.28 25.26
N VAL A 231 -1.83 2.26 24.77
CA VAL A 231 -1.52 3.04 23.56
C VAL A 231 -1.23 4.48 23.96
N SER A 232 -0.02 4.94 23.70
CA SER A 232 0.31 6.35 23.90
C SER A 232 -0.05 7.18 22.68
N VAL A 233 -0.61 8.36 22.91
CA VAL A 233 -1.03 9.28 21.85
C VAL A 233 -0.18 10.54 21.89
N SER A 234 0.37 10.91 20.74
CA SER A 234 1.04 12.19 20.51
C SER A 234 0.43 12.87 19.28
N PHE A 235 0.72 14.15 19.09
CA PHE A 235 0.14 14.92 18.00
C PHE A 235 1.09 16.05 17.57
N THR A 236 0.82 16.56 16.38
CA THR A 236 1.50 17.70 15.77
C THR A 236 0.94 19.03 16.31
N ASP A 237 1.74 20.09 16.32
CA ASP A 237 1.37 21.38 16.91
C ASP A 237 0.10 22.01 16.28
N ASP A 238 -0.19 21.68 15.01
CA ASP A 238 -1.38 22.15 14.29
C ASP A 238 -2.66 21.34 14.62
N LEU A 239 -2.54 20.32 15.47
CA LEU A 239 -3.58 19.39 15.88
C LEU A 239 -4.24 18.63 14.71
N LYS A 240 -3.56 18.48 13.57
CA LYS A 240 -4.11 17.76 12.41
C LYS A 240 -3.65 16.32 12.35
N THR A 241 -2.45 16.01 12.83
CA THR A 241 -1.91 14.64 12.80
C THR A 241 -1.76 14.07 14.19
N PHE A 242 -2.36 12.90 14.41
CA PHE A 242 -2.28 12.12 15.65
C PHE A 242 -1.49 10.85 15.41
N VAL A 243 -0.60 10.54 16.35
CA VAL A 243 0.29 9.40 16.36
C VAL A 243 -0.08 8.50 17.53
N PHE A 244 -0.48 7.27 17.22
CA PHE A 244 -0.81 6.22 18.17
C PHE A 244 0.36 5.24 18.22
N ASP A 245 0.97 5.11 19.39
CA ASP A 245 2.10 4.22 19.65
C ASP A 245 1.61 3.05 20.54
N PRO A 246 1.17 1.94 19.90
CA PRO A 246 0.68 0.76 20.61
C PRO A 246 1.85 -0.11 21.12
N PRO A 247 1.56 -1.11 21.98
CA PRO A 247 2.53 -2.15 22.28
C PRO A 247 2.94 -2.90 21.00
N LEU A 248 4.10 -3.56 21.03
CA LEU A 248 4.61 -4.36 19.92
C LEU A 248 3.52 -5.26 19.31
N LEU A 249 3.17 -4.99 18.05
CA LEU A 249 2.07 -5.60 17.33
C LEU A 249 2.41 -7.04 16.87
N GLY A 250 1.37 -7.80 16.57
CA GLY A 250 1.45 -9.10 15.89
C GLY A 250 2.27 -10.17 16.62
N SER A 251 2.80 -11.10 15.84
CA SER A 251 3.48 -12.30 16.34
C SER A 251 4.83 -12.49 15.67
N ALA A 252 5.82 -13.00 16.43
CA ALA A 252 7.15 -13.31 15.88
C ALA A 252 7.19 -14.57 14.99
N SER A 253 6.05 -15.23 14.75
CA SER A 253 6.01 -16.50 14.01
C SER A 253 4.94 -16.59 12.92
N GLU A 254 4.00 -15.66 12.88
CA GLU A 254 2.95 -15.59 11.87
C GLU A 254 2.49 -14.16 11.67
N ASN A 255 1.99 -13.88 10.48
CA ASN A 255 1.41 -12.59 10.15
C ASN A 255 0.07 -12.43 10.87
N VAL A 256 -0.23 -11.22 11.33
CA VAL A 256 -1.46 -10.90 12.07
C VAL A 256 -2.09 -9.67 11.46
N SER A 257 -3.37 -9.78 11.06
CA SER A 257 -4.14 -8.62 10.62
C SER A 257 -4.61 -7.79 11.80
N TYR A 258 -4.49 -6.47 11.68
CA TYR A 258 -4.99 -5.49 12.63
C TYR A 258 -6.06 -4.63 11.96
N THR A 259 -7.02 -4.20 12.76
CA THR A 259 -8.07 -3.25 12.40
C THR A 259 -7.96 -2.01 13.28
N VAL A 260 -8.08 -0.84 12.66
CA VAL A 260 -8.25 0.43 13.35
C VAL A 260 -9.64 0.96 13.04
N TYR A 261 -10.39 1.26 14.09
CA TYR A 261 -11.75 1.78 14.03
C TYR A 261 -11.82 3.16 14.69
N LEU A 262 -12.47 4.08 13.99
CA LEU A 262 -12.76 5.44 14.42
C LEU A 262 -14.27 5.64 14.49
N ASP A 263 -14.78 5.98 15.67
CA ASP A 263 -16.19 6.26 15.89
C ASP A 263 -16.61 7.62 15.31
N ASP A 264 -17.87 7.75 14.91
CA ASP A 264 -18.42 8.98 14.34
C ASP A 264 -18.55 10.14 15.33
N SER A 265 -18.22 9.94 16.61
CA SER A 265 -18.25 10.95 17.66
C SER A 265 -16.98 11.81 17.73
N ILE A 266 -15.94 11.47 16.98
CA ILE A 266 -14.72 12.29 16.81
C ILE A 266 -15.09 13.67 16.26
N LYS A 267 -14.46 14.71 16.83
CA LYS A 267 -14.74 16.12 16.49
C LYS A 267 -13.49 16.89 16.10
N ASN A 268 -13.70 17.90 15.25
CA ASN A 268 -12.72 18.96 15.06
C ASN A 268 -12.67 19.92 16.27
N SER A 269 -11.70 20.84 16.27
CA SER A 269 -11.54 21.87 17.31
C SER A 269 -12.75 22.79 17.48
N ASP A 270 -13.62 22.90 16.47
CA ASP A 270 -14.89 23.64 16.52
C ASP A 270 -16.05 22.82 17.12
N GLY A 271 -15.81 21.55 17.46
CA GLY A 271 -16.78 20.64 18.05
C GLY A 271 -17.73 19.96 17.04
N GLU A 272 -17.40 20.02 15.74
CA GLU A 272 -18.16 19.41 14.65
C GLU A 272 -17.67 17.99 14.34
N LYS A 273 -18.61 17.08 14.04
CA LYS A 273 -18.27 15.71 13.61
C LYS A 273 -17.75 15.74 12.17
N ILE A 274 -16.62 15.09 11.93
CA ILE A 274 -15.94 15.11 10.62
C ILE A 274 -16.01 13.78 9.84
N LEU A 275 -16.35 12.68 10.51
CA LEU A 275 -16.41 11.36 9.89
C LEU A 275 -17.79 11.11 9.30
N ASN A 276 -17.80 10.61 8.07
CA ASN A 276 -19.01 10.23 7.35
C ASN A 276 -19.39 8.78 7.66
N SER A 277 -20.53 8.32 7.13
CA SER A 277 -20.89 6.89 7.12
C SER A 277 -21.03 6.18 8.48
N GLY A 278 -21.01 6.91 9.60
CA GLY A 278 -21.09 6.32 10.93
C GLY A 278 -19.74 5.82 11.48
N GLY A 279 -18.63 6.30 10.92
CA GLY A 279 -17.28 6.05 11.41
C GLY A 279 -16.28 5.84 10.27
N TYR A 280 -15.09 5.40 10.62
CA TYR A 280 -14.08 4.98 9.65
C TYR A 280 -13.35 3.73 10.13
N GLU A 281 -13.17 2.76 9.26
CA GLU A 281 -12.45 1.53 9.58
C GLU A 281 -11.50 1.14 8.46
N TRP A 282 -10.28 0.73 8.80
CA TRP A 282 -9.36 0.09 7.87
C TRP A 282 -8.57 -1.03 8.54
N SER A 283 -7.96 -1.88 7.72
CA SER A 283 -7.11 -2.97 8.18
C SER A 283 -5.76 -2.97 7.48
N PHE A 284 -4.77 -3.60 8.12
CA PHE A 284 -3.44 -3.88 7.57
C PHE A 284 -2.89 -5.18 8.18
N GLU A 285 -1.93 -5.81 7.52
CA GLU A 285 -1.28 -7.04 7.98
C GLU A 285 0.13 -6.75 8.51
N VAL A 286 0.34 -7.08 9.78
CA VAL A 286 1.63 -7.02 10.45
C VAL A 286 2.40 -8.31 10.20
N GLY A 287 3.65 -8.18 9.74
CA GLY A 287 4.58 -9.29 9.50
C GLY A 287 5.21 -9.83 10.79
N THR A 288 6.25 -10.65 10.65
CA THR A 288 6.93 -11.27 11.80
C THR A 288 8.12 -10.49 12.34
N GLU A 289 8.61 -9.52 11.57
CA GLU A 289 9.84 -8.79 11.84
C GLU A 289 9.55 -7.43 12.48
N THR A 290 10.55 -6.95 13.22
CA THR A 290 10.61 -5.55 13.65
C THR A 290 11.45 -4.77 12.66
N ASP A 291 11.08 -3.53 12.45
CA ASP A 291 11.86 -2.59 11.68
C ASP A 291 13.01 -2.05 12.53
N THR A 292 14.21 -2.20 11.99
CA THR A 292 15.48 -1.74 12.54
C THR A 292 16.33 -1.08 11.48
N ASP A 293 15.75 -0.76 10.33
CA ASP A 293 16.46 -0.10 9.24
C ASP A 293 16.21 1.41 9.39
N PRO A 294 17.25 2.24 9.51
CA PRO A 294 17.05 3.68 9.62
C PRO A 294 16.54 4.27 8.30
N PRO A 295 15.74 5.35 8.35
CA PRO A 295 15.33 6.04 7.15
C PRO A 295 16.54 6.75 6.55
N THR A 296 16.57 6.84 5.22
CA THR A 296 17.55 7.59 4.43
C THR A 296 16.83 8.60 3.55
N ILE A 297 17.56 9.57 2.98
CA ILE A 297 17.00 10.55 2.03
C ILE A 297 17.27 10.05 0.60
N THR A 298 16.21 9.87 -0.17
CA THR A 298 16.29 9.43 -1.57
C THR A 298 16.35 10.59 -2.56
N SER A 299 15.74 11.73 -2.23
CA SER A 299 15.81 12.90 -3.11
C SER A 299 15.62 14.20 -2.35
N VAL A 300 16.23 15.25 -2.89
CA VAL A 300 16.03 16.62 -2.45
C VAL A 300 15.76 17.53 -3.62
N THR A 301 14.81 18.43 -3.41
CA THR A 301 14.53 19.56 -4.28
C THR A 301 14.67 20.82 -3.42
N PRO A 302 15.40 21.85 -3.84
CA PRO A 302 16.19 21.91 -5.06
C PRO A 302 17.44 21.04 -4.98
N ALA A 303 17.96 20.61 -6.14
CA ALA A 303 19.14 19.76 -6.20
C ALA A 303 20.40 20.49 -5.72
N GLU A 304 21.34 19.73 -5.15
CA GLU A 304 22.60 20.25 -4.63
C GLU A 304 23.42 20.98 -5.71
N ASP A 305 24.08 22.07 -5.32
CA ASP A 305 24.99 22.86 -6.16
C ASP A 305 24.37 23.46 -7.44
N ALA A 306 23.04 23.50 -7.54
CA ALA A 306 22.31 24.12 -8.65
C ALA A 306 21.73 25.50 -8.27
N GLU A 307 21.31 26.26 -9.29
CA GLU A 307 20.70 27.59 -9.13
C GLU A 307 19.22 27.56 -9.57
N TYR A 308 18.34 28.10 -8.73
CA TYR A 308 16.89 28.07 -8.92
C TYR A 308 16.26 29.45 -8.70
N ASP A 309 15.07 29.68 -9.24
CA ASP A 309 14.32 30.91 -8.94
C ASP A 309 13.83 30.89 -7.49
N ARG A 310 13.86 32.06 -6.85
CA ARG A 310 13.78 32.16 -5.39
C ARG A 310 12.43 31.80 -4.78
N ASN A 311 11.41 31.54 -5.60
CA ASN A 311 10.11 31.05 -5.16
C ASN A 311 9.99 29.52 -5.13
N ILE A 312 11.09 28.80 -5.39
CA ILE A 312 11.13 27.36 -5.19
C ILE A 312 10.95 27.00 -3.70
N THR A 313 10.20 25.93 -3.44
CA THR A 313 10.09 25.29 -2.13
C THR A 313 11.23 24.29 -1.91
N VAL A 314 11.46 23.89 -0.67
CA VAL A 314 12.42 22.82 -0.36
C VAL A 314 11.63 21.55 -0.08
N GLN A 315 11.95 20.44 -0.74
CA GLN A 315 11.32 19.14 -0.54
C GLN A 315 12.39 18.08 -0.23
N ILE A 316 12.10 17.22 0.73
CA ILE A 316 12.96 16.10 1.16
C ILE A 316 12.11 14.84 1.11
N THR A 317 12.51 13.86 0.28
CA THR A 317 11.85 12.56 0.23
C THR A 317 12.70 11.49 0.86
N PHE A 318 12.09 10.71 1.74
CA PHE A 318 12.73 9.65 2.52
C PHE A 318 12.44 8.26 1.92
N SER A 319 13.30 7.28 2.24
CA SER A 319 13.14 5.87 1.86
C SER A 319 11.80 5.29 2.35
N GLU A 320 11.33 5.76 3.50
CA GLU A 320 10.16 5.26 4.19
C GLU A 320 9.38 6.36 4.92
N ALA A 321 8.29 5.96 5.58
CA ALA A 321 7.43 6.90 6.29
C ALA A 321 8.12 7.42 7.56
N ILE A 322 8.03 8.74 7.77
CA ILE A 322 8.65 9.46 8.88
C ILE A 322 7.59 9.78 9.94
N ASP A 323 7.99 9.79 11.22
CA ASP A 323 7.13 10.24 12.31
C ASP A 323 6.82 11.74 12.15
N PRO A 324 5.55 12.14 11.91
CA PRO A 324 5.18 13.53 11.68
C PRO A 324 5.58 14.44 12.84
N THR A 325 5.53 13.94 14.08
CA THR A 325 5.89 14.73 15.27
C THR A 325 7.38 15.08 15.34
N SER A 326 8.21 14.41 14.53
CA SER A 326 9.64 14.69 14.41
C SER A 326 9.99 15.59 13.22
N ALA A 327 9.10 15.72 12.23
CA ALA A 327 9.43 16.23 10.90
C ALA A 327 8.56 17.39 10.42
N THR A 328 7.46 17.69 11.10
CA THR A 328 6.58 18.82 10.76
C THR A 328 6.55 19.89 11.85
N GLY A 329 6.21 21.11 11.44
CA GLY A 329 5.99 22.20 12.36
C GLY A 329 6.31 23.56 11.74
N THR A 330 6.02 24.61 12.50
CA THR A 330 6.26 25.99 12.08
C THR A 330 7.52 26.52 12.74
N ARG A 331 8.36 27.16 11.92
CA ARG A 331 9.52 27.90 12.37
C ARG A 331 9.28 29.40 12.30
N GLU A 332 9.48 30.05 13.43
CA GLU A 332 9.51 31.51 13.56
C GLU A 332 10.95 32.02 13.49
N GLU A 333 11.15 33.34 13.41
CA GLU A 333 12.50 33.95 13.25
C GLU A 333 13.54 33.47 14.28
N ASP A 334 13.13 33.24 15.53
CA ASP A 334 14.03 32.91 16.66
C ASP A 334 13.56 31.69 17.49
N SER A 335 12.56 30.92 17.02
CA SER A 335 11.95 29.82 17.78
C SER A 335 11.14 28.87 16.89
N GLY A 336 10.61 27.80 17.47
CA GLY A 336 9.69 26.87 16.80
C GLY A 336 10.41 25.59 16.38
N PHE A 337 9.93 24.98 15.30
CA PHE A 337 10.45 23.72 14.79
C PHE A 337 11.93 23.82 14.39
N ASP A 338 12.73 22.82 14.80
CA ASP A 338 14.20 22.82 14.71
C ASP A 338 14.81 21.56 14.08
N ASN A 339 14.05 20.48 13.89
CA ASN A 339 14.60 19.19 13.43
C ASN A 339 14.98 19.22 11.93
N ILE A 340 14.44 20.18 11.17
CA ILE A 340 14.91 20.54 9.84
C ILE A 340 15.09 22.05 9.80
N GLN A 341 16.22 22.50 9.28
CA GLN A 341 16.53 23.92 9.17
C GLN A 341 16.97 24.28 7.76
N THR A 342 16.25 25.22 7.16
CA THR A 342 16.66 25.95 5.96
C THR A 342 17.25 27.29 6.39
N TYR A 343 18.45 27.66 5.95
CA TYR A 343 19.14 28.89 6.36
C TYR A 343 19.75 29.62 5.15
N GLY A 344 19.84 30.95 5.27
CA GLY A 344 20.57 31.79 4.31
C GLY A 344 22.08 31.83 4.57
N GLU A 345 22.79 32.70 3.85
CA GLU A 345 24.24 32.97 3.99
C GLU A 345 24.61 33.53 5.37
N ASP A 346 23.68 34.18 6.06
CA ASP A 346 23.91 34.68 7.42
C ASP A 346 23.93 33.56 8.48
N GLY A 347 23.56 32.33 8.09
CA GLY A 347 23.49 31.17 8.96
C GLY A 347 22.33 31.21 9.94
N VAL A 348 21.36 32.12 9.74
CA VAL A 348 20.14 32.19 10.52
C VAL A 348 19.08 31.32 9.83
N PRO A 349 18.48 30.35 10.53
CA PRO A 349 17.35 29.60 9.99
C PRO A 349 16.19 30.50 9.58
N LEU A 350 15.62 30.23 8.41
CA LEU A 350 14.50 30.96 7.83
C LEU A 350 13.19 30.56 8.50
N ALA A 351 12.32 31.54 8.71
CA ALA A 351 10.94 31.30 9.12
C ALA A 351 10.13 30.66 7.98
N GLY A 352 9.22 29.76 8.31
CA GLY A 352 8.41 29.01 7.36
C GLY A 352 7.74 27.80 7.99
N GLU A 353 7.07 27.01 7.17
CA GLU A 353 6.27 25.85 7.57
C GLU A 353 6.82 24.58 6.93
N TYR A 354 6.91 23.51 7.72
CA TYR A 354 7.30 22.17 7.28
C TYR A 354 6.07 21.26 7.32
N GLU A 355 5.62 20.82 6.15
CA GLU A 355 4.45 19.96 5.97
C GLU A 355 4.87 18.57 5.48
N ILE A 356 4.20 17.52 5.96
CA ILE A 356 4.43 16.15 5.51
C ILE A 356 3.33 15.69 4.55
N SER A 357 3.73 14.97 3.50
CA SER A 357 2.86 14.49 2.44
C SER A 357 3.40 13.19 1.82
N ASN A 358 2.73 12.72 0.76
CA ASN A 358 3.11 11.54 -0.01
C ASN A 358 3.27 10.27 0.85
N ASN A 359 2.22 9.90 1.60
CA ASN A 359 2.23 8.75 2.52
C ASN A 359 3.32 8.87 3.59
N TYR A 360 3.46 10.05 4.16
CA TYR A 360 4.42 10.38 5.21
C TYR A 360 5.89 10.28 4.80
N LYS A 361 6.21 10.40 3.50
CA LYS A 361 7.57 10.25 2.97
C LYS A 361 8.21 11.53 2.49
N THR A 362 7.44 12.58 2.23
CA THR A 362 7.98 13.85 1.71
C THR A 362 7.71 14.98 2.69
N ILE A 363 8.75 15.74 3.04
CA ILE A 363 8.62 16.99 3.80
C ILE A 363 8.79 18.16 2.85
N THR A 364 7.84 19.09 2.86
CA THR A 364 7.90 20.35 2.10
C THR A 364 8.08 21.52 3.05
N PHE A 365 9.11 22.33 2.83
CA PHE A 365 9.31 23.62 3.48
C PHE A 365 8.87 24.77 2.58
N THR A 366 7.97 25.61 3.10
CA THR A 366 7.54 26.86 2.49
C THR A 366 7.97 28.04 3.35
N SER A 367 8.75 28.95 2.78
CA SER A 367 9.18 30.18 3.44
C SER A 367 8.00 31.01 3.94
N ALA A 368 8.17 31.77 5.03
CA ALA A 368 7.17 32.74 5.50
C ALA A 368 7.30 34.13 4.83
N ASN A 369 8.27 34.33 3.92
CA ASN A 369 8.57 35.65 3.36
C ASN A 369 7.83 35.94 2.04
N PRO A 370 6.75 36.76 2.04
CA PRO A 370 6.00 37.05 0.83
C PRO A 370 6.80 37.92 -0.15
N CYS A 371 6.82 37.53 -1.42
CA CYS A 371 7.68 38.15 -2.44
C CYS A 371 6.99 38.43 -3.77
N GLY A 372 5.80 37.87 -4.00
CA GLY A 372 5.15 37.95 -5.30
C GLY A 372 3.73 37.41 -5.31
N THR A 373 3.22 37.23 -6.51
CA THR A 373 1.90 36.67 -6.76
C THR A 373 2.01 35.65 -7.89
N ASN A 374 1.43 34.47 -7.73
CA ASN A 374 1.53 33.38 -8.71
C ASN A 374 0.55 33.54 -9.88
N SER A 375 0.55 32.55 -10.78
CA SER A 375 -0.34 32.43 -11.94
C SER A 375 -1.83 32.57 -11.61
N CYS A 376 -2.26 32.21 -10.40
CA CYS A 376 -3.67 32.20 -9.98
C CYS A 376 -4.07 33.40 -9.12
N GLY A 377 -3.11 34.23 -8.70
CA GLY A 377 -3.38 35.39 -7.85
C GLY A 377 -3.07 35.19 -6.36
N ASP A 378 -2.54 34.04 -5.97
CA ASP A 378 -2.13 33.78 -4.58
C ASP A 378 -0.78 34.42 -4.27
N THR A 379 -0.51 34.64 -2.99
CA THR A 379 0.79 35.13 -2.54
C THR A 379 1.84 34.04 -2.70
N ILE A 380 2.97 34.39 -3.33
CA ILE A 380 4.18 33.54 -3.37
C ILE A 380 5.07 33.92 -2.20
N TYR A 381 5.64 32.90 -1.56
CA TYR A 381 6.66 33.06 -0.54
C TYR A 381 8.02 32.65 -1.06
N CYS A 382 9.06 33.44 -0.82
CA CYS A 382 10.37 33.22 -1.41
C CYS A 382 11.45 32.98 -0.36
N LEU A 383 12.42 32.18 -0.75
CA LEU A 383 13.75 32.17 -0.17
C LEU A 383 14.46 33.52 -0.44
N PRO A 384 15.53 33.86 0.30
CA PRO A 384 16.40 34.99 -0.01
C PRO A 384 16.88 34.99 -1.47
N ALA A 385 17.20 36.16 -2.04
CA ALA A 385 17.54 36.31 -3.47
C ALA A 385 19.03 36.44 -3.70
N ASN A 386 19.56 35.80 -4.75
CA ASN A 386 20.98 35.84 -5.12
C ASN A 386 21.89 35.39 -3.97
N GLU A 387 21.48 34.33 -3.28
CA GLU A 387 22.08 33.87 -2.02
C GLU A 387 22.22 32.36 -2.03
N ALA A 388 23.25 31.85 -1.38
CA ALA A 388 23.35 30.42 -1.07
C ALA A 388 22.36 30.05 0.03
N ILE A 389 21.58 29.00 -0.19
CA ILE A 389 20.65 28.44 0.77
C ILE A 389 21.20 27.09 1.22
N GLY A 390 21.35 26.91 2.52
CA GLY A 390 21.69 25.62 3.11
C GLY A 390 20.47 25.00 3.76
N VAL A 391 20.40 23.67 3.72
CA VAL A 391 19.37 22.90 4.40
C VAL A 391 20.03 21.81 5.21
N THR A 392 19.50 21.52 6.39
CA THR A 392 19.97 20.41 7.22
C THR A 392 18.79 19.71 7.85
N ALA A 393 18.68 18.40 7.59
CA ALA A 393 17.80 17.48 8.31
C ALA A 393 18.63 16.82 9.41
N TYR A 394 18.27 17.08 10.66
CA TYR A 394 19.01 16.56 11.80
C TYR A 394 18.55 15.14 12.13
N ALA A 395 19.50 14.25 12.37
CA ALA A 395 19.21 12.93 12.91
C ALA A 395 18.89 13.03 14.40
N ALA A 396 17.93 12.25 14.88
CA ALA A 396 17.64 12.19 16.30
C ALA A 396 18.82 11.59 17.07
N THR A 397 19.01 12.01 18.33
CA THR A 397 20.05 11.41 19.17
C THR A 397 19.74 9.92 19.38
N VAL A 398 20.61 9.05 18.84
CA VAL A 398 20.50 7.59 18.98
C VAL A 398 20.63 7.18 20.46
N GLY A 399 19.73 6.30 20.90
CA GLY A 399 19.64 5.77 22.25
C GLY A 399 20.60 4.61 22.54
N ASP A 400 20.32 3.90 23.64
CA ASP A 400 21.14 2.77 24.10
C ASP A 400 20.97 1.52 23.22
N GLU A 401 19.94 1.47 22.37
CA GLU A 401 19.63 0.37 21.45
C GLU A 401 19.57 0.88 19.98
N PRO A 402 20.72 1.21 19.34
CA PRO A 402 20.73 1.65 17.95
C PRO A 402 19.99 0.67 17.02
N PRO A 403 19.24 1.17 16.01
CA PRO A 403 19.19 2.56 15.55
C PRO A 403 18.12 3.44 16.23
N GLN A 404 17.49 2.96 17.30
CA GLN A 404 16.39 3.66 17.98
C GLN A 404 16.85 4.98 18.59
N ALA A 405 16.01 6.01 18.50
CA ALA A 405 16.24 7.30 19.15
C ALA A 405 16.10 7.23 20.68
N SER A 406 16.76 8.16 21.38
CA SER A 406 16.96 8.10 22.83
C SER A 406 15.75 8.44 23.69
N SER A 407 14.90 9.38 23.27
CA SER A 407 13.63 9.71 23.95
C SER A 407 12.74 10.66 23.15
N TYR A 408 11.43 10.53 23.31
CA TYR A 408 10.42 11.50 22.86
C TYR A 408 10.29 12.67 23.88
N PRO A 409 10.05 13.93 23.44
CA PRO A 409 9.99 14.38 22.04
C PRO A 409 11.35 14.30 21.36
N TYR A 410 11.35 13.96 20.07
CA TYR A 410 12.57 13.73 19.30
C TYR A 410 13.28 15.05 18.97
N ASP A 411 14.61 15.04 19.07
CA ASP A 411 15.50 16.16 18.73
C ASP A 411 16.02 16.12 17.28
N GLY A 412 15.43 15.24 16.46
CA GLY A 412 15.74 15.05 15.04
C GLY A 412 14.75 14.07 14.40
N ILE A 413 14.98 13.77 13.13
CA ILE A 413 14.11 12.95 12.29
C ILE A 413 14.18 11.47 12.68
N VAL A 414 13.01 10.85 12.82
CA VAL A 414 12.85 9.40 13.03
C VAL A 414 11.78 8.80 12.12
N ASP A 415 11.92 7.53 11.78
CA ASP A 415 10.90 6.77 11.05
C ASP A 415 9.70 6.34 11.93
N THR A 416 8.81 5.54 11.36
CA THR A 416 7.63 5.01 12.07
C THR A 416 7.90 3.97 13.16
N ALA A 417 9.12 3.43 13.17
CA ALA A 417 9.61 2.49 14.17
C ALA A 417 10.45 3.19 15.25
N GLY A 418 10.70 4.50 15.12
CA GLY A 418 11.52 5.29 16.02
C GLY A 418 13.03 5.17 15.78
N ASN A 419 13.46 4.66 14.62
CA ASN A 419 14.87 4.68 14.24
C ASN A 419 15.27 6.09 13.79
N SER A 420 16.44 6.55 14.21
CA SER A 420 16.99 7.83 13.77
C SER A 420 17.41 7.79 12.30
N LEU A 421 17.30 8.92 11.61
CA LEU A 421 17.86 9.15 10.27
C LEU A 421 19.31 8.68 10.13
N ASP A 422 19.59 7.98 9.03
CA ASP A 422 20.91 7.76 8.47
C ASP A 422 21.08 8.73 7.29
N GLY A 423 21.64 9.91 7.59
CA GLY A 423 21.81 10.97 6.59
C GLY A 423 22.94 10.69 5.60
N ASN A 424 23.88 9.79 5.89
CA ASN A 424 25.02 9.55 5.00
C ASN A 424 24.87 8.26 4.15
N ASP A 425 23.79 7.50 4.38
CA ASP A 425 23.45 6.21 3.73
C ASP A 425 24.59 5.18 3.86
N ASP A 426 25.21 5.09 5.04
CA ASP A 426 26.24 4.09 5.36
C ASP A 426 25.72 2.87 6.12
N GLY A 427 24.43 2.87 6.46
CA GLY A 427 23.72 1.85 7.21
C GLY A 427 23.78 2.05 8.73
N GLU A 428 24.32 3.16 9.23
CA GLU A 428 24.34 3.53 10.64
C GLU A 428 23.50 4.80 10.90
N ALA A 429 22.52 4.69 11.80
CA ALA A 429 21.70 5.83 12.22
C ALA A 429 22.48 6.87 13.03
N GLY A 430 22.03 8.13 12.97
CA GLY A 430 22.48 9.22 13.83
C GLY A 430 23.31 10.30 13.13
N ASP A 431 23.43 10.23 11.82
CA ASP A 431 24.12 11.25 11.01
C ASP A 431 23.14 12.19 10.33
N ASP A 432 23.41 13.50 10.41
CA ASP A 432 22.63 14.54 9.74
C ASP A 432 22.82 14.49 8.22
N TYR A 433 21.83 14.98 7.48
CA TYR A 433 21.96 15.26 6.05
C TYR A 433 21.96 16.76 5.80
N SER A 434 23.00 17.27 5.13
CA SER A 434 23.12 18.68 4.77
C SER A 434 23.46 18.85 3.29
N TRP A 435 22.79 19.77 2.63
CA TRP A 435 23.11 20.17 1.26
C TRP A 435 22.88 21.67 1.08
N SER A 436 23.33 22.20 -0.06
CA SER A 436 23.12 23.60 -0.40
C SER A 436 22.84 23.80 -1.88
N PHE A 437 22.11 24.86 -2.20
CA PHE A 437 21.84 25.34 -3.55
C PHE A 437 21.89 26.87 -3.55
N SER A 438 21.71 27.50 -4.71
CA SER A 438 21.67 28.97 -4.83
C SER A 438 20.34 29.43 -5.40
N THR A 439 19.92 30.63 -5.02
CA THR A 439 18.72 31.27 -5.58
C THR A 439 19.08 32.42 -6.51
N SER A 440 18.29 32.62 -7.55
CA SER A 440 18.36 33.80 -8.41
C SER A 440 17.62 35.00 -7.77
N GLY A 441 17.61 36.14 -8.46
CA GLY A 441 16.73 37.26 -8.13
C GLY A 441 15.34 37.20 -8.79
N ASP A 442 15.13 36.22 -9.67
CA ASP A 442 13.97 36.07 -10.53
C ASP A 442 12.90 35.19 -9.87
N ILE A 443 11.67 35.26 -10.40
CA ILE A 443 10.52 34.48 -9.93
C ILE A 443 10.01 33.69 -11.13
N ASN A 444 9.90 32.37 -10.96
CA ASN A 444 9.29 31.50 -11.94
C ASN A 444 7.76 31.57 -11.81
N LEU A 445 7.05 31.82 -12.90
CA LEU A 445 5.58 31.91 -12.93
C LEU A 445 4.93 30.85 -13.84
N ASP A 446 5.72 29.90 -14.32
CA ASP A 446 5.23 28.80 -15.14
C ASP A 446 4.53 27.79 -14.22
N GLY A 447 3.25 27.50 -14.52
CA GLY A 447 2.42 26.53 -13.80
C GLY A 447 2.56 25.12 -14.39
N PRO A 448 2.12 24.08 -13.67
CA PRO A 448 2.14 22.71 -14.16
C PRO A 448 1.08 22.47 -15.25
N GLU A 449 1.34 21.54 -16.17
CA GLU A 449 0.39 21.04 -17.17
C GLU A 449 0.23 19.51 -17.05
N ILE A 450 -0.98 18.98 -17.27
CA ILE A 450 -1.19 17.53 -17.30
C ILE A 450 -0.81 17.00 -18.68
N THR A 451 0.18 16.10 -18.73
CA THR A 451 0.69 15.46 -19.95
C THR A 451 0.01 14.14 -20.27
N SER A 452 -0.47 13.42 -19.25
CA SER A 452 -1.21 12.17 -19.44
C SER A 452 -2.12 11.85 -18.26
N ILE A 453 -3.21 11.14 -18.55
CA ILE A 453 -4.15 10.57 -17.57
C ILE A 453 -4.42 9.11 -17.96
N THR A 454 -4.42 8.20 -16.99
CA THR A 454 -4.81 6.79 -17.17
C THR A 454 -5.78 6.40 -16.06
N PRO A 455 -6.94 5.76 -16.32
CA PRO A 455 -7.52 5.48 -17.64
C PRO A 455 -7.64 6.74 -18.52
N ASN A 456 -7.97 6.59 -19.80
CA ASN A 456 -8.21 7.74 -20.66
C ASN A 456 -9.52 8.42 -20.29
N ILE A 457 -9.62 9.70 -20.64
CA ILE A 457 -10.85 10.48 -20.42
C ILE A 457 -11.99 9.85 -21.24
N LYS A 458 -13.09 9.51 -20.54
CA LYS A 458 -14.26 8.80 -21.08
C LYS A 458 -13.96 7.37 -21.55
N GLU A 459 -12.94 6.72 -20.98
CA GLU A 459 -12.70 5.30 -21.21
C GLU A 459 -13.84 4.46 -20.61
N GLU A 460 -14.40 3.58 -21.43
CA GLU A 460 -15.41 2.59 -21.03
C GLU A 460 -14.71 1.24 -20.78
N ASP A 461 -15.41 0.29 -20.13
CA ASP A 461 -14.89 -1.06 -19.84
C ASP A 461 -13.59 -1.08 -19.02
N VAL A 462 -13.41 -0.09 -18.13
CA VAL A 462 -12.27 0.00 -17.21
C VAL A 462 -12.35 -1.10 -16.16
N ASN A 463 -11.24 -1.78 -15.86
CA ASN A 463 -11.21 -2.78 -14.79
C ASN A 463 -11.55 -2.13 -13.44
N LEU A 464 -12.30 -2.82 -12.59
CA LEU A 464 -12.80 -2.28 -11.33
C LEU A 464 -11.70 -1.94 -10.31
N ASP A 465 -10.50 -2.51 -10.48
CA ASP A 465 -9.29 -2.28 -9.68
C ASP A 465 -8.23 -1.45 -10.43
N GLN A 466 -8.58 -0.87 -11.59
CA GLN A 466 -7.65 -0.10 -12.40
C GLN A 466 -7.22 1.17 -11.66
N LYS A 467 -5.96 1.22 -11.24
CA LYS A 467 -5.35 2.43 -10.68
C LYS A 467 -5.44 3.61 -11.64
N ILE A 468 -5.65 4.79 -11.07
CA ILE A 468 -5.67 6.05 -11.79
C ILE A 468 -4.31 6.75 -11.66
N TYR A 469 -3.77 7.21 -12.78
CA TYR A 469 -2.52 7.96 -12.87
C TYR A 469 -2.75 9.31 -13.54
N ILE A 470 -2.11 10.35 -13.02
CA ILE A 470 -2.04 11.69 -13.61
C ILE A 470 -0.57 12.08 -13.68
N THR A 471 -0.07 12.44 -14.86
CA THR A 471 1.33 12.89 -15.02
C THR A 471 1.35 14.37 -15.36
N PHE A 472 2.13 15.13 -14.61
CA PHE A 472 2.39 16.55 -14.82
C PHE A 472 3.75 16.75 -15.50
N ASP A 473 3.92 17.85 -16.23
CA ASP A 473 5.17 18.21 -16.94
C ASP A 473 6.22 18.89 -16.06
N SER A 474 5.95 19.01 -14.77
CA SER A 474 6.79 19.68 -13.79
C SER A 474 6.73 18.93 -12.46
N VAL A 475 7.70 19.24 -11.60
CA VAL A 475 7.76 18.73 -10.24
C VAL A 475 6.72 19.43 -9.39
N LEU A 476 5.85 18.64 -8.76
CA LEU A 476 4.79 19.17 -7.91
C LEU A 476 5.30 19.56 -6.53
N MET A 477 4.60 20.51 -5.89
CA MET A 477 4.73 20.76 -4.47
C MET A 477 3.93 19.67 -3.75
N SER A 478 4.64 18.72 -3.15
CA SER A 478 4.09 17.48 -2.59
C SER A 478 2.97 17.73 -1.58
N SER A 479 3.10 18.78 -0.75
CA SER A 479 2.06 19.12 0.25
C SER A 479 0.72 19.53 -0.35
N THR A 480 0.67 19.88 -1.64
CA THR A 480 -0.57 20.18 -2.38
C THR A 480 -1.19 18.97 -3.06
N VAL A 481 -0.49 17.84 -3.15
CA VAL A 481 -1.01 16.61 -3.77
C VAL A 481 -1.79 15.82 -2.73
N ASP A 482 -3.00 16.31 -2.45
CA ASP A 482 -3.91 15.77 -1.44
C ASP A 482 -5.37 15.75 -1.92
N SER A 483 -6.24 15.20 -1.07
CA SER A 483 -7.65 15.00 -1.39
C SER A 483 -8.50 16.26 -1.29
N ASP A 484 -7.91 17.42 -1.00
CA ASP A 484 -8.56 18.72 -1.18
C ASP A 484 -8.38 19.24 -2.61
N ASN A 485 -7.30 18.82 -3.27
CA ASN A 485 -6.90 19.29 -4.59
C ASN A 485 -7.10 18.25 -5.70
N ILE A 486 -7.15 16.96 -5.39
CA ILE A 486 -7.49 15.89 -6.34
C ILE A 486 -8.62 15.06 -5.75
N VAL A 487 -9.81 15.19 -6.33
CA VAL A 487 -11.03 14.57 -5.81
C VAL A 487 -11.49 13.46 -6.75
N LEU A 488 -11.78 12.28 -6.19
CA LEU A 488 -12.42 11.17 -6.90
C LEU A 488 -13.87 11.05 -6.42
N GLU A 489 -14.83 11.20 -7.35
CA GLU A 489 -16.25 11.19 -7.06
C GLU A 489 -16.98 10.07 -7.82
N PRO A 490 -17.72 9.18 -7.14
CA PRO A 490 -18.59 8.23 -7.81
C PRO A 490 -19.98 8.82 -8.13
N ASP A 491 -20.56 8.44 -9.26
CA ASP A 491 -21.95 8.68 -9.65
C ASP A 491 -22.65 7.35 -10.06
N PRO A 492 -23.74 6.92 -9.38
CA PRO A 492 -24.32 7.53 -8.19
C PRO A 492 -23.39 7.49 -6.98
N GLU A 493 -23.51 8.50 -6.12
CA GLU A 493 -22.75 8.62 -4.87
C GLU A 493 -22.87 7.35 -4.03
N HIS A 494 -21.72 6.82 -3.61
CA HIS A 494 -21.58 5.69 -2.70
C HIS A 494 -20.25 5.79 -1.95
N GLU A 495 -20.05 4.96 -0.93
CA GLU A 495 -18.81 4.97 -0.16
C GLU A 495 -17.65 4.46 -1.00
N LEU A 496 -16.61 5.28 -1.09
CA LEU A 496 -15.39 4.97 -1.79
C LEU A 496 -14.26 5.66 -1.05
N TRP A 497 -13.30 4.89 -0.56
CA TRP A 497 -12.04 5.44 -0.09
C TRP A 497 -11.11 5.70 -1.26
N TYR A 498 -10.29 6.74 -1.14
CA TYR A 498 -9.10 6.91 -1.96
C TYR A 498 -8.00 7.67 -1.23
N SER A 499 -6.75 7.41 -1.59
CA SER A 499 -5.57 8.14 -1.14
C SER A 499 -4.65 8.46 -2.31
N LEU A 500 -3.73 9.39 -2.09
CA LEU A 500 -2.82 9.87 -3.11
C LEU A 500 -1.40 9.47 -2.78
N SER A 501 -0.65 9.15 -3.82
CA SER A 501 0.78 8.88 -3.75
C SER A 501 1.41 9.41 -5.01
N GLU A 502 2.67 9.81 -4.95
CA GLU A 502 3.35 10.35 -6.09
C GLU A 502 4.78 9.86 -6.18
N ILE A 503 5.28 9.87 -7.41
CA ILE A 503 6.69 9.67 -7.70
C ILE A 503 7.17 10.75 -8.64
N ASP A 504 8.41 11.12 -8.44
CA ASP A 504 9.14 12.00 -9.33
C ASP A 504 9.72 11.20 -10.51
N LEU A 505 9.71 11.83 -11.68
CA LEU A 505 10.11 11.25 -12.94
C LEU A 505 11.32 11.97 -13.52
N ASN A 506 12.23 11.19 -14.08
CA ASN A 506 13.36 11.70 -14.86
C ASN A 506 12.93 12.00 -16.32
N SER A 507 13.87 12.51 -17.12
CA SER A 507 13.61 12.88 -18.52
C SER A 507 13.16 11.73 -19.43
N ASP A 508 13.39 10.47 -19.03
CA ASP A 508 12.95 9.29 -19.76
C ASP A 508 11.54 8.83 -19.34
N GLY A 509 10.92 9.50 -18.35
CA GLY A 509 9.61 9.14 -17.81
C GLY A 509 9.64 7.96 -16.84
N GLU A 510 10.83 7.58 -16.37
CA GLU A 510 11.02 6.56 -15.33
C GLU A 510 11.09 7.24 -13.96
N GLN A 511 10.84 6.48 -12.88
CA GLN A 511 10.99 6.99 -11.52
C GLN A 511 12.43 7.48 -11.33
N ALA A 512 12.59 8.75 -10.95
CA ALA A 512 13.89 9.34 -10.68
C ALA A 512 14.52 8.70 -9.45
N GLY A 513 15.79 8.33 -9.56
CA GLY A 513 16.64 8.02 -8.40
C GLY A 513 17.43 9.26 -7.93
N ASP A 514 18.22 9.09 -6.87
CA ASP A 514 18.91 10.16 -6.14
C ASP A 514 19.85 11.02 -7.01
N SER A 515 20.36 10.46 -8.12
CA SER A 515 21.27 11.14 -9.05
C SER A 515 20.62 11.62 -10.35
N ASP A 516 19.31 11.43 -10.50
CA ASP A 516 18.60 11.77 -11.73
C ASP A 516 18.11 13.23 -11.70
N ASP A 517 18.12 13.87 -12.87
CA ASP A 517 17.44 15.15 -13.06
C ASP A 517 15.92 14.90 -13.02
N VAL A 518 15.26 15.39 -11.97
CA VAL A 518 13.81 15.33 -11.85
C VAL A 518 13.16 16.40 -12.72
N VAL A 519 12.19 16.01 -13.54
CA VAL A 519 11.54 16.94 -14.49
C VAL A 519 10.01 16.91 -14.46
N ALA A 520 9.40 15.91 -13.84
CA ALA A 520 7.96 15.68 -13.87
C ALA A 520 7.50 14.89 -12.65
N THR A 521 6.23 15.00 -12.27
CA THR A 521 5.63 14.18 -11.20
C THR A 521 4.48 13.34 -11.75
N LYS A 522 4.42 12.08 -11.32
CA LYS A 522 3.29 11.19 -11.58
C LYS A 522 2.55 10.89 -10.28
N VAL A 523 1.31 11.38 -10.21
CA VAL A 523 0.37 11.10 -9.14
C VAL A 523 -0.40 9.81 -9.42
N THR A 524 -0.56 9.00 -8.39
CA THR A 524 -1.37 7.78 -8.37
C THR A 524 -2.49 7.94 -7.36
N ILE A 525 -3.73 7.78 -7.82
CA ILE A 525 -4.90 7.71 -6.93
C ILE A 525 -5.14 6.22 -6.61
N ASN A 526 -4.87 5.83 -5.37
CA ASN A 526 -5.22 4.52 -4.85
C ASN A 526 -6.66 4.59 -4.34
N HIS A 527 -7.49 3.59 -4.64
CA HIS A 527 -8.91 3.62 -4.31
C HIS A 527 -9.46 2.22 -4.04
N GLY A 528 -10.65 2.16 -3.43
CA GLY A 528 -11.41 0.92 -3.27
C GLY A 528 -11.91 0.37 -4.61
N VAL A 529 -12.32 -0.90 -4.64
CA VAL A 529 -12.82 -1.53 -5.88
C VAL A 529 -14.06 -0.80 -6.38
N PHE A 530 -14.06 -0.38 -7.64
CA PHE A 530 -15.23 0.24 -8.27
C PHE A 530 -16.40 -0.73 -8.37
N LEU A 531 -17.61 -0.21 -8.21
CA LEU A 531 -18.84 -0.93 -8.46
C LEU A 531 -19.07 -1.18 -9.96
N GLU A 532 -19.49 -2.40 -10.26
CA GLU A 532 -19.81 -2.86 -11.62
C GLU A 532 -21.14 -2.26 -12.10
N SER A 533 -21.13 -1.64 -13.29
CA SER A 533 -22.36 -1.22 -13.97
C SER A 533 -23.17 -2.43 -14.42
N SER A 534 -24.49 -2.33 -14.35
CA SER A 534 -25.38 -3.43 -14.77
C SER A 534 -25.93 -3.23 -16.18
N ASP A 535 -25.83 -4.28 -17.01
CA ASP A 535 -26.29 -4.31 -18.41
C ASP A 535 -27.83 -4.47 -18.57
N GLU A 536 -28.58 -4.49 -17.48
CA GLU A 536 -30.04 -4.66 -17.52
C GLU A 536 -30.75 -3.35 -17.94
N GLU A 537 -31.91 -3.44 -18.60
CA GLU A 537 -32.66 -2.25 -19.09
C GLU A 537 -33.07 -1.27 -17.95
N GLU A 538 -33.07 -1.72 -16.69
CA GLU A 538 -33.28 -0.90 -15.48
C GLU A 538 -32.06 -0.93 -14.53
N GLY A 539 -30.89 -1.28 -15.06
CA GLY A 539 -29.65 -1.38 -14.32
C GLY A 539 -29.08 -0.04 -13.85
N THR A 540 -28.40 -0.03 -12.71
CA THR A 540 -27.58 1.11 -12.28
C THR A 540 -26.30 1.16 -13.11
N GLN A 541 -26.01 2.32 -13.67
CA GLN A 541 -24.73 2.66 -14.29
C GLN A 541 -23.90 3.41 -13.25
N TYR A 542 -22.66 2.98 -13.06
CA TYR A 542 -21.67 3.65 -12.21
C TYR A 542 -20.64 4.34 -13.09
N MET A 543 -20.35 5.59 -12.75
CA MET A 543 -19.33 6.43 -13.34
C MET A 543 -18.46 6.98 -12.22
N TYR A 544 -17.20 7.25 -12.52
CA TYR A 544 -16.25 7.79 -11.56
C TYR A 544 -15.56 8.96 -12.22
N SER A 545 -15.61 10.14 -11.60
CA SER A 545 -14.96 11.33 -12.11
C SER A 545 -13.79 11.70 -11.22
N VAL A 546 -12.74 12.23 -11.85
CA VAL A 546 -11.60 12.81 -11.14
C VAL A 546 -11.58 14.29 -11.44
N THR A 547 -11.50 15.10 -10.40
CA THR A 547 -11.36 16.55 -10.52
C THR A 547 -9.98 16.94 -9.99
N VAL A 548 -9.21 17.67 -10.82
CA VAL A 548 -7.95 18.29 -10.40
C VAL A 548 -8.22 19.78 -10.21
N GLY A 549 -8.15 20.21 -8.96
CA GLY A 549 -8.43 21.57 -8.53
C GLY A 549 -7.31 22.55 -8.84
N ASP A 550 -7.59 23.84 -8.64
CA ASP A 550 -6.61 24.91 -8.83
C ASP A 550 -5.59 25.01 -7.70
N GLY A 551 -5.80 24.34 -6.56
CA GLY A 551 -4.83 24.34 -5.46
C GLY A 551 -3.62 23.43 -5.66
N ILE A 552 -3.59 22.55 -6.69
CA ILE A 552 -2.37 21.85 -7.10
C ILE A 552 -1.33 22.88 -7.54
N LYS A 553 -0.14 22.83 -6.94
CA LYS A 553 0.98 23.72 -7.25
C LYS A 553 2.21 22.93 -7.65
N ASN A 554 3.03 23.52 -8.51
CA ASN A 554 4.40 23.05 -8.69
C ASN A 554 5.32 23.56 -7.57
N GLU A 555 6.56 23.06 -7.53
CA GLU A 555 7.60 23.45 -6.56
C GLU A 555 7.89 24.97 -6.52
N TYR A 556 7.50 25.73 -7.55
CA TYR A 556 7.58 27.19 -7.59
C TYR A 556 6.32 27.89 -7.07
N GLN A 557 5.41 27.16 -6.44
CA GLN A 557 4.11 27.63 -5.93
C GLN A 557 3.16 28.16 -7.01
N ASN A 558 3.40 27.83 -8.28
CA ASN A 558 2.48 28.18 -9.36
C ASN A 558 1.42 27.12 -9.47
N CYS A 559 0.17 27.54 -9.41
CA CYS A 559 -0.92 26.60 -9.47
C CYS A 559 -1.21 26.16 -10.90
N PHE A 560 -1.83 24.99 -10.97
CA PHE A 560 -2.26 24.34 -12.19
C PHE A 560 -3.16 25.23 -13.05
N ALA A 561 -3.88 26.20 -12.47
CA ALA A 561 -4.75 27.10 -13.25
C ALA A 561 -3.96 28.16 -14.06
N PRO A 562 -4.24 28.36 -15.38
CA PRO A 562 -5.25 27.66 -16.17
C PRO A 562 -4.83 26.22 -16.54
N GLY A 563 -5.60 25.24 -16.07
CA GLY A 563 -5.24 23.83 -16.19
C GLY A 563 -5.27 23.37 -17.64
N GLU A 564 -4.10 23.13 -18.23
CA GLU A 564 -3.97 22.48 -19.53
C GLU A 564 -3.93 20.95 -19.36
N GLY A 565 -4.65 20.26 -20.24
CA GLY A 565 -4.77 18.80 -20.24
C GLY A 565 -4.05 18.17 -21.43
N PRO A 566 -3.97 16.82 -21.47
CA PRO A 566 -3.11 16.08 -22.39
C PRO A 566 -3.44 16.25 -23.88
N THR A 567 -4.60 16.83 -24.20
CA THR A 567 -5.10 17.01 -25.58
C THR A 567 -5.05 18.44 -26.10
N ALA A 568 -4.60 19.41 -25.28
CA ALA A 568 -4.49 20.81 -25.67
C ALA A 568 -3.30 21.49 -24.98
N SER A 569 -2.10 21.30 -25.53
CA SER A 569 -0.90 22.02 -25.08
C SER A 569 -0.71 23.36 -25.81
N GLY A 570 -0.23 24.36 -25.08
CA GLY A 570 0.36 25.60 -25.62
C GLY A 570 -0.62 26.77 -25.80
N GLY A 571 -1.49 27.05 -24.83
CA GLY A 571 -2.31 28.28 -24.81
C GLY A 571 -3.38 28.36 -25.89
N SER A 572 -3.66 27.24 -26.57
CA SER A 572 -4.59 27.18 -27.71
C SER A 572 -6.07 27.04 -27.31
N CYS A 573 -6.34 26.81 -26.03
CA CYS A 573 -7.68 26.53 -25.50
C CYS A 573 -8.57 27.78 -25.37
N GLY A 574 -7.97 28.99 -25.34
CA GLY A 574 -8.72 30.23 -25.18
C GLY A 574 -9.24 30.46 -23.76
N THR A 575 -8.51 29.99 -22.75
CA THR A 575 -8.78 30.26 -21.34
C THR A 575 -8.74 31.78 -21.06
N SER A 576 -9.52 32.21 -20.08
CA SER A 576 -9.64 33.62 -19.68
C SER A 576 -10.03 33.70 -18.21
N SER A 577 -10.05 34.90 -17.62
CA SER A 577 -10.54 35.09 -16.24
C SER A 577 -11.98 34.64 -16.00
N SER A 578 -12.79 34.45 -17.06
CA SER A 578 -14.17 33.92 -16.97
C SER A 578 -14.26 32.43 -17.28
N TYR A 579 -13.19 31.84 -17.82
CA TYR A 579 -13.09 30.43 -18.20
C TYR A 579 -11.66 29.95 -17.91
N PRO A 580 -11.30 29.77 -16.62
CA PRO A 580 -9.90 29.54 -16.25
C PRO A 580 -9.43 28.13 -16.58
N TYR A 581 -10.31 27.15 -16.79
CA TYR A 581 -9.90 25.75 -17.01
C TYR A 581 -9.93 25.37 -18.50
N CYS A 582 -8.97 24.56 -18.95
CA CYS A 582 -9.01 23.96 -20.28
C CYS A 582 -9.41 22.48 -20.22
N CYS A 583 -10.70 22.20 -20.40
CA CYS A 583 -11.21 20.83 -20.37
C CYS A 583 -11.19 20.24 -21.78
N ASN A 584 -10.18 19.41 -22.07
CA ASN A 584 -10.03 18.74 -23.37
C ASN A 584 -10.07 19.70 -24.58
N GLY A 585 -9.31 20.79 -24.49
CA GLY A 585 -9.26 21.80 -25.54
C GLY A 585 -10.48 22.72 -25.62
N THR A 586 -11.38 22.68 -24.63
CA THR A 586 -12.51 23.60 -24.50
C THR A 586 -12.40 24.42 -23.21
N PRO A 587 -12.51 25.77 -23.26
CA PRO A 587 -12.42 26.60 -22.07
C PRO A 587 -13.68 26.43 -21.20
N SER A 588 -13.49 26.24 -19.90
CA SER A 588 -14.54 26.01 -18.90
C SER A 588 -14.46 27.01 -17.76
N ALA A 589 -15.63 27.38 -17.24
CA ALA A 589 -15.77 28.26 -16.08
C ALA A 589 -15.64 27.51 -14.75
N SER A 590 -15.74 26.18 -14.78
CA SER A 590 -15.60 25.26 -13.64
C SER A 590 -14.47 24.27 -13.90
N GLU A 591 -13.93 23.69 -12.83
CA GLU A 591 -12.91 22.65 -12.86
C GLU A 591 -13.30 21.50 -13.79
N CYS A 592 -12.29 20.86 -14.36
CA CYS A 592 -12.51 19.77 -15.30
C CYS A 592 -12.79 18.49 -14.54
N GLN A 593 -13.99 17.96 -14.71
CA GLN A 593 -14.28 16.58 -14.39
C GLN A 593 -13.70 15.72 -15.50
N PHE A 594 -12.63 14.99 -15.17
CA PHE A 594 -12.08 13.94 -16.01
C PHE A 594 -12.93 12.69 -15.78
N PHE A 595 -13.16 11.89 -16.83
CA PHE A 595 -13.89 10.61 -16.82
C PHE A 595 -15.43 10.58 -16.87
N GLU A 596 -16.12 11.73 -17.00
CA GLU A 596 -17.57 11.73 -17.32
C GLU A 596 -17.91 11.34 -18.76
#